data_AF-A0A166VMI0-F1
#
_entry.id   AF-A0A166VMI0-F1
#
_cell.length_a   1.000
_cell.length_b   1.000
_cell.length_c   1.000
_cell.angle_alpha   90.00
_cell.angle_beta   90.00
_cell.angle_gamma   90.00
#
_symmetry.space_group_name_H-M   'P 1'
#
loop_
_entity.id
_entity.type
_entity.pdbx_description
1 polymer ?
#
loop_
_entity_poly.entity_id
_entity_poly.type
_entity_poly.pdbx_seq_one_letter_code
_entity_poly.pdbx_strand_id
1 'polypeptide(L)'
;MNNLTKFAVAAFAFSAFHTNANECELSIESNDMMQFSKKTMSVPSKCEEVKLTLIHTGKLPATAMGHNWVLTEKKNVKAVASDGMRAGVKNSYVKPGDERVFAFTQVIGGGESTSITFSTKGLSKNGEYNFFCSFPGHFAIMKGTFKIV
;
A
#
# COMPACT_ATOMS: atom_id res chain seq x y z
N MET A 1 21.09 59.85 -30.82
CA MET A 1 19.90 59.41 -30.05
C MET A 1 19.66 57.95 -30.43
N ASN A 2 19.84 57.02 -29.51
CA ASN A 2 19.18 55.71 -29.50
C ASN A 2 19.47 55.03 -28.15
N ASN A 3 18.42 54.93 -27.36
CA ASN A 3 18.41 54.44 -25.98
C ASN A 3 18.59 52.91 -25.96
N LEU A 4 19.66 52.42 -25.33
CA LEU A 4 19.76 51.02 -24.93
C LEU A 4 18.98 50.82 -23.63
N THR A 5 17.78 50.25 -23.77
CA THR A 5 16.94 49.80 -22.66
C THR A 5 17.60 48.60 -21.98
N LYS A 6 17.98 48.77 -20.71
CA LYS A 6 18.54 47.71 -19.86
C LYS A 6 17.41 46.73 -19.47
N PHE A 7 17.49 45.48 -19.90
CA PHE A 7 16.67 44.40 -19.33
C PHE A 7 17.32 43.90 -18.03
N ALA A 8 16.66 44.13 -16.89
CA ALA A 8 17.01 43.50 -15.63
C ALA A 8 16.39 42.09 -15.60
N VAL A 9 17.22 41.05 -15.62
CA VAL A 9 16.79 39.67 -15.37
C VAL A 9 16.81 39.44 -13.87
N ALA A 10 15.63 39.43 -13.24
CA ALA A 10 15.48 38.98 -11.85
C ALA A 10 15.52 37.45 -11.84
N ALA A 11 16.61 36.87 -11.34
CA ALA A 11 16.72 35.44 -11.11
C ALA A 11 15.88 35.06 -9.87
N PHE A 12 14.70 34.49 -10.10
CA PHE A 12 13.96 33.79 -9.04
C PHE A 12 14.68 32.48 -8.72
N ALA A 13 15.39 32.45 -7.60
CA ALA A 13 15.91 31.23 -7.02
C ALA A 13 14.74 30.37 -6.54
N PHE A 14 14.33 29.38 -7.35
CA PHE A 14 13.47 28.30 -6.90
C PHE A 14 14.25 27.46 -5.88
N SER A 15 13.98 27.70 -4.60
CA SER A 15 14.39 26.78 -3.55
C SER A 15 13.56 25.52 -3.72
N ALA A 16 14.20 24.44 -4.17
CA ALA A 16 13.58 23.12 -4.20
C ALA A 16 13.26 22.72 -2.75
N PHE A 17 11.97 22.76 -2.39
CA PHE A 17 11.49 22.12 -1.19
C PHE A 17 11.70 20.61 -1.36
N HIS A 18 12.80 20.09 -0.82
CA HIS A 18 12.97 18.66 -0.63
C HIS A 18 11.98 18.23 0.45
N THR A 19 10.80 17.77 0.04
CA THR A 19 9.96 16.96 0.92
C THR A 19 10.72 15.66 1.17
N ASN A 20 11.28 15.51 2.37
CA ASN A 20 11.82 14.23 2.82
C ASN A 20 10.62 13.28 3.04
N ALA A 21 10.16 12.63 1.97
CA ALA A 21 9.24 11.52 2.10
C ALA A 21 9.94 10.43 2.92
N ASN A 22 9.38 10.09 4.09
CA ASN A 22 9.91 9.02 4.92
C ASN A 22 9.83 7.71 4.14
N GLU A 23 10.98 7.14 3.78
CA GLU A 23 11.09 5.94 2.92
C GLU A 23 10.49 4.68 3.57
N CYS A 24 10.23 4.72 4.88
CA CYS A 24 9.56 3.66 5.63
C CYS A 24 8.03 3.88 5.75
N GLU A 25 7.50 4.95 5.17
CA GLU A 25 6.07 5.21 5.07
C GLU A 25 5.57 4.99 3.65
N LEU A 26 4.60 4.09 3.51
CA LEU A 26 4.01 3.72 2.24
C LEU A 26 2.54 4.14 2.19
N SER A 27 2.11 4.54 1.00
CA SER A 27 0.69 4.74 0.69
C SER A 27 0.31 3.98 -0.58
N ILE A 28 -0.88 3.40 -0.58
CA ILE A 28 -1.48 2.72 -1.73
C ILE A 28 -2.98 3.02 -1.77
N GLU A 29 -3.50 3.23 -2.97
CA GLU A 29 -4.93 3.45 -3.20
C GLU A 29 -5.59 2.19 -3.72
N SER A 30 -6.88 2.05 -3.42
CA SER A 30 -7.79 1.04 -3.95
C SER A 30 -9.07 1.71 -4.48
N ASN A 31 -9.78 1.08 -5.41
CA ASN A 31 -10.94 1.69 -6.07
C ASN A 31 -12.05 0.70 -6.42
N ASP A 32 -13.21 1.22 -6.84
CA ASP A 32 -14.41 0.43 -7.18
C ASP A 32 -14.22 -0.54 -8.36
N MET A 33 -13.08 -0.46 -9.08
CA MET A 33 -12.74 -1.37 -10.19
C MET A 33 -11.85 -2.54 -9.74
N MET A 34 -11.72 -2.78 -8.42
CA MET A 34 -10.85 -3.81 -7.85
C MET A 34 -9.39 -3.65 -8.28
N GLN A 35 -8.85 -2.44 -8.17
CA GLN A 35 -7.46 -2.15 -8.50
C GLN A 35 -6.74 -1.52 -7.32
N PHE A 36 -5.51 -1.96 -7.08
CA PHE A 36 -4.55 -1.15 -6.35
C PHE A 36 -3.81 -0.21 -7.31
N SER A 37 -3.48 1.00 -6.85
CA SER A 37 -2.73 1.98 -7.65
C SER A 37 -1.28 1.57 -7.93
N LYS A 38 -0.73 0.60 -7.18
CA LYS A 38 0.63 0.08 -7.34
C LYS A 38 0.61 -1.43 -7.58
N LYS A 39 1.48 -1.89 -8.48
CA LYS A 39 1.77 -3.33 -8.69
C LYS A 39 3.04 -3.79 -7.96
N THR A 40 3.87 -2.84 -7.52
CA THR A 40 5.08 -3.10 -6.74
C THR A 40 5.18 -2.07 -5.63
N MET A 41 5.60 -2.52 -4.45
CA MET A 41 5.99 -1.68 -3.32
C MET A 41 7.32 -2.17 -2.78
N SER A 42 8.14 -1.26 -2.25
CA SER A 42 9.43 -1.62 -1.69
C SER A 42 9.77 -0.73 -0.51
N VAL A 43 10.53 -1.27 0.44
CA VAL A 43 11.09 -0.51 1.56
C VAL A 43 12.59 -0.78 1.67
N PRO A 44 13.39 0.23 2.03
CA PRO A 44 14.78 0.02 2.37
C PRO A 44 14.95 -0.99 3.51
N SER A 45 15.97 -1.83 3.41
CA SER A 45 16.38 -2.79 4.44
C SER A 45 16.72 -2.18 5.80
N LYS A 46 17.00 -0.88 5.86
CA LYS A 46 17.17 -0.13 7.11
C LYS A 46 15.85 0.14 7.85
N CYS A 47 14.69 -0.04 7.21
CA CYS A 47 13.39 0.16 7.83
C CYS A 47 13.05 -1.04 8.72
N GLU A 48 13.17 -0.90 10.03
CA GLU A 48 12.77 -1.92 11.01
C GLU A 48 11.24 -2.00 11.17
N GLU A 49 10.58 -0.86 10.96
CA GLU A 49 9.12 -0.73 10.90
C GLU A 49 8.69 -0.03 9.63
N VAL A 50 7.50 -0.37 9.15
CA VAL A 50 6.86 0.23 7.98
C VAL A 50 5.46 0.67 8.36
N LYS A 51 5.14 1.93 8.11
CA LYS A 51 3.76 2.42 8.19
C LYS A 51 3.14 2.36 6.80
N LEU A 52 2.08 1.58 6.65
CA LEU A 52 1.31 1.51 5.41
C LEU A 52 -0.04 2.19 5.61
N THR A 53 -0.39 3.07 4.67
CA THR A 53 -1.72 3.66 4.56
C THR A 53 -2.42 3.12 3.32
N LEU A 54 -3.62 2.57 3.50
CA LEU A 54 -4.54 2.18 2.44
C LEU A 54 -5.66 3.22 2.34
N ILE A 55 -5.92 3.71 1.12
CA ILE A 55 -6.97 4.68 0.83
C ILE A 55 -7.93 4.06 -0.18
N HIS A 56 -9.23 4.19 0.02
CA HIS A 56 -10.21 3.73 -0.94
C HIS A 56 -10.84 4.94 -1.66
N THR A 57 -10.47 5.18 -2.92
CA THR A 57 -10.87 6.36 -3.70
C THR A 57 -12.23 6.23 -4.39
N GLY A 58 -12.82 5.05 -4.35
CA GLY A 58 -14.19 4.78 -4.83
C GLY A 58 -15.29 5.31 -3.91
N LYS A 59 -16.53 4.90 -4.19
CA LYS A 59 -17.75 5.34 -3.49
C LYS A 59 -18.57 4.20 -2.91
N LEU A 60 -18.26 2.95 -3.26
CA LEU A 60 -19.04 1.80 -2.80
C LEU A 60 -18.71 1.46 -1.34
N PRO A 61 -19.70 1.05 -0.53
CA PRO A 61 -19.48 0.73 0.88
C PRO A 61 -18.63 -0.54 1.06
N ALA A 62 -17.98 -0.66 2.22
CA ALA A 62 -17.09 -1.78 2.55
C ALA A 62 -17.75 -3.17 2.44
N THR A 63 -19.07 -3.26 2.64
CA THR A 63 -19.81 -4.53 2.53
C THR A 63 -19.95 -5.02 1.08
N ALA A 64 -19.87 -4.13 0.10
CA ALA A 64 -20.01 -4.43 -1.32
C ALA A 64 -18.68 -4.43 -2.07
N MET A 65 -17.79 -3.49 -1.75
CA MET A 65 -16.50 -3.31 -2.41
C MET A 65 -15.40 -3.01 -1.39
N GLY A 66 -15.40 -3.76 -0.29
CA GLY A 66 -14.40 -3.59 0.75
C GLY A 66 -13.02 -3.98 0.27
N HIS A 67 -12.01 -3.21 0.69
CA HIS A 67 -10.63 -3.49 0.39
C HIS A 67 -9.79 -3.47 1.65
N ASN A 68 -8.93 -4.47 1.77
CA ASN A 68 -7.83 -4.47 2.72
C ASN A 68 -6.51 -4.70 1.96
N TRP A 69 -5.41 -4.64 2.69
CA TRP A 69 -4.09 -4.99 2.20
C TRP A 69 -3.51 -6.05 3.12
N VAL A 70 -2.99 -7.15 2.57
CA VAL A 70 -2.45 -8.30 3.30
C VAL A 70 -1.10 -8.68 2.70
N LEU A 71 -0.06 -8.83 3.53
CA LEU A 71 1.29 -9.23 3.12
C LEU A 71 1.58 -10.68 3.51
N THR A 72 2.01 -11.47 2.54
CA THR A 72 2.40 -12.88 2.74
C THR A 72 3.56 -13.24 1.82
N GLU A 73 4.16 -14.41 2.02
CA GLU A 73 4.96 -15.04 0.96
C GLU A 73 4.07 -15.32 -0.25
N LYS A 74 4.60 -15.13 -1.45
CA LYS A 74 3.88 -15.28 -2.72
C LYS A 74 3.16 -16.63 -2.86
N LYS A 75 3.76 -17.72 -2.39
CA LYS A 75 3.16 -19.07 -2.41
C LYS A 75 1.92 -19.21 -1.53
N ASN A 76 1.76 -18.35 -0.51
CA ASN A 76 0.69 -18.47 0.49
C ASN A 76 -0.59 -17.70 0.11
N VAL A 77 -0.55 -16.79 -0.87
CA VAL A 77 -1.66 -15.88 -1.23
C VAL A 77 -3.00 -16.61 -1.37
N LYS A 78 -3.06 -17.69 -2.17
CA LYS A 78 -4.31 -18.41 -2.43
C LYS A 78 -4.87 -19.07 -1.16
N ALA A 79 -4.01 -19.68 -0.35
CA ALA A 79 -4.42 -20.37 0.86
C ALA A 79 -4.89 -19.37 1.93
N VAL A 80 -4.15 -18.28 2.13
CA VAL A 80 -4.53 -17.20 3.07
C VAL A 80 -5.84 -16.55 2.64
N ALA A 81 -6.03 -16.24 1.36
CA ALA A 81 -7.29 -15.67 0.87
C ALA A 81 -8.49 -16.62 1.09
N SER A 82 -8.29 -17.92 0.84
CA SER A 82 -9.34 -18.93 1.02
C SER A 82 -9.74 -19.10 2.50
N ASP A 83 -8.76 -19.05 3.40
CA ASP A 83 -8.99 -19.14 4.85
C ASP A 83 -9.59 -17.84 5.39
N GLY A 84 -9.13 -16.70 4.88
CA GLY A 84 -9.65 -15.37 5.16
C GLY A 84 -11.13 -15.22 4.83
N MET A 85 -11.57 -15.75 3.68
CA MET A 85 -12.99 -15.78 3.32
C MET A 85 -13.85 -16.45 4.41
N ARG A 86 -13.36 -17.53 5.05
CA ARG A 86 -14.08 -18.23 6.13
C ARG A 86 -14.03 -17.47 7.46
N ALA A 87 -13.01 -16.63 7.66
CA ALA A 87 -12.88 -15.81 8.85
C ALA A 87 -13.87 -14.62 8.87
N GLY A 88 -14.29 -14.16 7.69
CA GLY A 88 -15.30 -13.12 7.53
C GLY A 88 -14.83 -11.70 7.86
N VAL A 89 -15.72 -10.73 7.62
CA VAL A 89 -15.42 -9.29 7.70
C VAL A 89 -14.98 -8.83 9.09
N LYS A 90 -15.51 -9.43 10.17
CA LYS A 90 -15.12 -9.09 11.56
C LYS A 90 -13.63 -9.33 11.82
N ASN A 91 -13.01 -10.24 11.06
CA ASN A 91 -11.58 -10.53 11.12
C ASN A 91 -10.83 -9.94 9.91
N SER A 92 -11.42 -8.94 9.24
CA SER A 92 -10.87 -8.32 8.02
C SER A 92 -10.55 -9.33 6.91
N TYR A 93 -11.31 -10.43 6.84
CA TYR A 93 -11.02 -11.55 5.95
C TYR A 93 -9.58 -12.07 6.07
N VAL A 94 -9.05 -12.13 7.29
CA VAL A 94 -7.80 -12.78 7.64
C VAL A 94 -8.10 -13.77 8.76
N LYS A 95 -7.59 -15.00 8.64
CA LYS A 95 -7.77 -15.99 9.71
C LYS A 95 -7.03 -15.50 10.97
N PRO A 96 -7.68 -15.44 12.15
CA PRO A 96 -7.00 -15.08 13.39
C PRO A 96 -5.79 -15.99 13.65
N GLY A 97 -4.64 -15.40 13.96
CA GLY A 97 -3.40 -16.13 14.23
C GLY A 97 -2.76 -16.81 13.02
N ASP A 98 -3.05 -16.36 11.79
CA ASP A 98 -2.43 -16.92 10.59
C ASP A 98 -0.95 -16.52 10.48
N GLU A 99 -0.06 -17.43 10.85
CA GLU A 99 1.40 -17.25 10.82
C GLU A 99 1.97 -16.97 9.42
N ARG A 100 1.19 -17.19 8.36
CA ARG A 100 1.61 -16.89 6.98
C ARG A 100 1.46 -15.40 6.64
N VAL A 101 0.76 -14.63 7.48
CA VAL A 101 0.45 -13.21 7.28
C VAL A 101 1.42 -12.36 8.10
N PHE A 102 2.26 -11.58 7.40
CA PHE A 102 3.20 -10.67 8.05
C PHE A 102 2.53 -9.40 8.56
N ALA A 103 1.53 -8.90 7.81
CA ALA A 103 0.80 -7.68 8.14
C ALA A 103 -0.52 -7.64 7.37
N PHE A 104 -1.54 -7.00 7.95
CA PHE A 104 -2.79 -6.73 7.24
C PHE A 104 -3.51 -5.50 7.79
N THR A 105 -4.23 -4.78 6.92
CA THR A 105 -5.10 -3.66 7.32
C THR A 105 -6.52 -4.14 7.63
N GLN A 106 -7.31 -3.27 8.26
CA GLN A 106 -8.76 -3.43 8.26
C GLN A 106 -9.34 -3.31 6.83
N VAL A 107 -10.54 -3.84 6.63
CA VAL A 107 -11.32 -3.65 5.40
C VAL A 107 -11.97 -2.27 5.46
N ILE A 108 -11.76 -1.49 4.41
CA ILE A 108 -12.34 -0.15 4.23
C ILE A 108 -13.16 -0.06 2.94
N GLY A 109 -14.15 0.83 2.91
CA GLY A 109 -14.96 1.15 1.74
C GLY A 109 -14.68 2.55 1.19
N GLY A 110 -15.44 2.95 0.17
CA GLY A 110 -15.33 4.22 -0.53
C GLY A 110 -15.23 5.45 0.37
N GLY A 111 -14.20 6.26 0.14
CA GLY A 111 -13.92 7.49 0.88
C GLY A 111 -13.16 7.29 2.19
N GLU A 112 -12.99 6.04 2.64
CA GLU A 112 -12.29 5.74 3.89
C GLU A 112 -10.78 5.56 3.65
N SER A 113 -10.03 5.61 4.75
CA SER A 113 -8.62 5.23 4.79
C SER A 113 -8.31 4.52 6.11
N THR A 114 -7.28 3.68 6.10
CA THR A 114 -6.76 3.01 7.29
C THR A 114 -5.24 2.91 7.21
N SER A 115 -4.58 2.81 8.37
CA SER A 115 -3.14 2.63 8.44
C SER A 115 -2.77 1.51 9.39
N ILE A 116 -1.66 0.86 9.10
CA ILE A 116 -0.99 -0.11 9.99
C ILE A 116 0.49 0.23 10.09
N THR A 117 1.10 -0.08 11.22
CA THR A 117 2.55 -0.14 11.37
C THR A 117 2.93 -1.59 11.63
N PHE A 118 3.90 -2.12 10.90
CA PHE A 118 4.37 -3.49 11.06
C PHE A 118 5.89 -3.58 11.00
N SER A 119 6.44 -4.56 11.72
CA SER A 119 7.88 -4.84 11.68
C SER A 119 8.25 -5.56 10.39
N THR A 120 9.42 -5.23 9.83
CA THR A 120 10.02 -5.98 8.71
C THR A 120 10.77 -7.23 9.16
N LYS A 121 10.80 -7.52 10.47
CA LYS A 121 11.42 -8.74 11.00
C LYS A 121 10.80 -9.98 10.35
N GLY A 122 11.66 -10.84 9.80
CA GLY A 122 11.22 -12.04 9.06
C GLY A 122 11.07 -11.81 7.55
N LEU A 123 11.13 -10.56 7.08
CA LEU A 123 11.26 -10.24 5.66
C LEU A 123 12.74 -10.18 5.28
N SER A 124 13.10 -10.77 4.14
CA SER A 124 14.47 -10.79 3.63
C SER A 124 14.58 -10.18 2.24
N LYS A 125 15.74 -9.66 1.87
CA LYS A 125 16.01 -9.11 0.51
C LYS A 125 15.76 -10.13 -0.61
N ASN A 126 15.93 -11.42 -0.32
CA ASN A 126 15.77 -12.51 -1.28
C ASN A 126 14.38 -13.15 -1.21
N GLY A 127 13.49 -12.67 -0.33
CA GLY A 127 12.17 -13.23 -0.17
C GLY A 127 11.22 -12.84 -1.30
N GLU A 128 10.34 -13.77 -1.67
CA GLU A 128 9.26 -13.52 -2.63
C GLU A 128 7.96 -13.21 -1.87
N TYR A 129 7.62 -11.92 -1.76
CA TYR A 129 6.43 -11.48 -1.06
C TYR A 129 5.41 -10.86 -2.01
N ASN A 130 4.14 -11.14 -1.73
CA ASN A 130 3.04 -10.46 -2.38
C ASN A 130 2.18 -9.76 -1.34
N PHE A 131 1.74 -8.56 -1.70
CA PHE A 131 0.58 -7.96 -1.08
C PHE A 131 -0.67 -8.21 -1.91
N PHE A 132 -1.83 -8.32 -1.27
CA PHE A 132 -3.10 -8.55 -1.95
C PHE A 132 -4.30 -8.09 -1.11
N CYS A 133 -5.48 -8.03 -1.72
CA CYS A 133 -6.76 -7.86 -1.03
C CYS A 133 -7.39 -9.23 -0.79
N SER A 134 -7.75 -9.54 0.46
CA SER A 134 -8.36 -10.81 0.86
C SER A 134 -9.88 -10.78 0.93
N PHE A 135 -10.51 -9.64 0.60
CA PHE A 135 -11.96 -9.59 0.38
C PHE A 135 -12.36 -10.67 -0.65
N PRO A 136 -13.46 -11.42 -0.42
CA PRO A 136 -13.80 -12.60 -1.22
C PRO A 136 -13.77 -12.32 -2.74
N GLY A 137 -12.92 -13.07 -3.45
CA GLY A 137 -12.75 -12.96 -4.91
C GLY A 137 -11.72 -11.94 -5.40
N HIS A 138 -11.26 -10.99 -4.57
CA HIS A 138 -10.41 -9.90 -5.04
C HIS A 138 -8.94 -10.31 -5.25
N PHE A 139 -8.45 -11.28 -4.48
CA PHE A 139 -7.03 -11.69 -4.44
C PHE A 139 -6.46 -12.12 -5.81
N ALA A 140 -7.32 -12.54 -6.75
CA ALA A 140 -6.90 -12.95 -8.08
C ALA A 140 -6.33 -11.76 -8.90
N ILE A 141 -6.89 -10.56 -8.70
CA ILE A 141 -6.63 -9.35 -9.49
C ILE A 141 -5.92 -8.28 -8.64
N MET A 142 -6.39 -8.07 -7.41
CA MET A 142 -5.86 -7.09 -6.46
C MET A 142 -4.65 -7.66 -5.72
N LYS A 143 -3.52 -7.71 -6.43
CA LYS A 143 -2.23 -8.14 -5.87
C LYS A 143 -1.06 -7.41 -6.52
N GLY A 144 0.05 -7.38 -5.82
CA GLY A 144 1.33 -6.86 -6.28
C GLY A 144 2.50 -7.44 -5.49
N THR A 145 3.72 -7.09 -5.89
CA THR A 145 4.96 -7.58 -5.28
C THR A 145 5.43 -6.62 -4.20
N PHE A 146 5.88 -7.15 -3.06
CA PHE A 146 6.54 -6.38 -2.00
C PHE A 146 8.03 -6.77 -1.94
N LYS A 147 8.92 -5.78 -1.82
CA LYS A 147 10.38 -6.00 -1.82
C LYS A 147 11.07 -5.30 -0.64
N ILE A 148 12.06 -5.96 -0.08
CA ILE A 148 13.09 -5.32 0.76
C ILE A 148 14.26 -4.95 -0.15
N VAL A 149 14.67 -3.69 -0.18
CA VAL A 149 15.77 -3.18 -1.05
C VAL A 149 17.00 -2.73 -0.27
#